data_AF-A0A920HVX8-F1
#
_entry.id   AF-A0A920HVX8-F1
#
_cell.length_a   1.000
_cell.length_b   1.000
_cell.length_c   1.000
_cell.angle_alpha   90.00
_cell.angle_beta   90.00
_cell.angle_gamma   90.00
#
_symmetry.space_group_name_H-M   'P 1'
#
loop_
_entity.id
_entity.type
_entity.pdbx_description
1 polymer ?
#
loop_
_entity_poly.entity_id
_entity_poly.type
_entity_poly.pdbx_seq_one_letter_code
_entity_poly.pdbx_strand_id
1 'polypeptide(L)' 'MIAPAKDVTLMDVAPNQIASIAASLIPFLEHDDANRALMGSNMMRQAVPLLRTDSPIVGTGIEPFVARVSQNNDKCRGRW' A
#
# COMPACT_ATOMS: atom_id res chain seq x y z
N MET A 1 -13.62 26.46 1.80
CA MET A 1 -13.76 27.21 3.07
C MET A 1 -12.70 26.65 4.01
N ILE A 2 -11.71 27.45 4.41
CA ILE A 2 -10.60 27.02 5.29
C ILE A 2 -10.77 27.77 6.62
N ALA A 3 -10.87 27.05 7.73
CA ALA A 3 -10.95 27.63 9.07
C ALA A 3 -9.58 28.22 9.48
N PRO A 4 -9.54 29.31 10.27
CA PRO A 4 -8.27 29.86 10.76
C PRO A 4 -7.58 28.83 11.67
N ALA A 5 -6.24 28.75 11.62
CA ALA A 5 -5.46 27.67 12.26
C ALA A 5 -5.73 27.48 13.77
N LYS A 6 -6.19 28.54 14.45
CA LYS A 6 -6.57 28.56 15.87
C LYS A 6 -7.87 27.78 16.18
N ASP A 7 -8.70 27.52 15.18
CA ASP A 7 -9.96 26.77 15.31
C ASP A 7 -9.82 25.30 14.82
N VAL A 8 -8.60 24.87 14.48
CA VAL A 8 -8.31 23.51 14.01
C VAL A 8 -7.98 22.61 15.21
N THR A 9 -8.90 21.71 15.56
CA THR A 9 -8.76 20.81 16.71
C THR A 9 -8.15 19.44 16.35
N LEU A 10 -8.09 19.09 15.07
CA LEU A 10 -7.67 17.78 14.57
C LEU A 10 -6.76 17.93 13.35
N MET A 11 -5.82 16.98 13.20
CA MET A 11 -4.92 16.88 12.04
C MET A 11 -4.68 15.40 11.71
N ASP A 12 -4.50 15.09 10.44
CA ASP A 12 -4.13 13.76 9.97
C ASP A 12 -2.74 13.36 10.49
N VAL A 13 -2.61 12.12 10.92
CA VAL A 13 -1.39 11.55 11.52
C VAL A 13 -0.44 11.06 10.42
N ALA A 14 -0.96 10.59 9.28
CA ALA A 14 -0.15 10.09 8.18
C ALA A 14 -0.83 10.27 6.81
N PRO A 15 -0.06 10.56 5.75
CA PRO A 15 -0.59 10.83 4.41
C PRO A 15 -1.25 9.61 3.74
N ASN A 16 -0.95 8.38 4.20
CA ASN A 16 -1.53 7.15 3.68
C ASN A 16 -2.83 6.72 4.41
N GLN A 17 -3.36 7.51 5.34
CA GLN A 17 -4.56 7.15 6.12
C GLN A 17 -5.82 6.95 5.27
N ILE A 18 -5.90 7.62 4.11
CA ILE A 18 -7.06 7.56 3.22
C ILE A 18 -6.97 6.34 2.29
N ALA A 19 -5.76 5.83 2.02
CA ALA A 19 -5.55 4.72 1.09
C ALA A 19 -5.72 3.35 1.78
N SER A 20 -6.45 2.44 1.13
CA SER A 20 -6.52 1.04 1.56
C SER A 20 -5.14 0.39 1.53
N ILE A 21 -4.89 -0.58 2.42
CA ILE A 21 -3.65 -1.37 2.45
C ILE A 21 -3.27 -1.89 1.05
N ALA A 22 -4.25 -2.32 0.24
CA ALA A 22 -4.01 -2.81 -1.11
C ALA A 22 -3.61 -1.70 -2.11
N ALA A 23 -4.17 -0.50 -1.99
CA ALA A 23 -3.80 0.64 -2.85
C ALA A 23 -2.44 1.21 -2.44
N SER A 24 -2.12 1.21 -1.14
CA SER A 24 -0.84 1.66 -0.60
C SER A 24 0.36 0.81 -1.03
N LEU A 25 0.13 -0.36 -1.64
CA LEU A 25 1.17 -1.20 -2.25
C LEU A 25 1.53 -0.77 -3.68
N ILE A 26 0.75 0.13 -4.29
CA ILE A 26 1.02 0.64 -5.64
C ILE A 26 2.05 1.78 -5.52
N PRO A 27 3.23 1.66 -6.15
CA PRO A 27 4.22 2.73 -6.13
C PRO A 27 3.72 3.94 -6.93
N PHE A 28 4.06 5.14 -6.48
CA PHE A 28 3.69 6.42 -7.11
C PHE A 28 2.17 6.64 -7.23
N LEU A 29 1.40 6.15 -6.25
CA LEU A 29 -0.06 6.27 -6.20
C LEU A 29 -0.52 7.74 -6.32
N GLU A 30 0.24 8.68 -5.79
CA GLU A 30 -0.02 10.12 -5.86
C GLU A 30 0.04 10.71 -7.28
N HIS A 31 0.66 9.99 -8.22
CA HIS A 31 0.72 10.32 -9.64
C HIS A 31 -0.35 9.58 -10.45
N ASP A 32 -1.14 8.74 -9.78
CA ASP A 32 -2.13 7.86 -10.36
C ASP A 32 -3.57 8.37 -10.11
N ASP A 33 -4.47 8.08 -11.03
CA ASP A 33 -5.88 8.43 -10.88
C ASP A 33 -6.63 7.31 -10.14
N ALA A 34 -7.72 7.67 -9.46
CA ALA A 34 -8.43 6.74 -8.58
C ALA A 34 -8.91 5.46 -9.30
N ASN A 35 -9.28 5.54 -10.58
CA ASN A 35 -9.75 4.39 -11.33
C ASN A 35 -8.62 3.43 -11.69
N ARG A 36 -7.46 3.94 -12.10
CA ARG A 36 -6.29 3.11 -12.42
C ARG A 36 -5.66 2.52 -11.15
N ALA A 37 -5.64 3.27 -10.05
CA ALA A 37 -5.33 2.72 -8.72
C ALA A 37 -6.29 1.61 -8.28
N LEU A 38 -7.61 1.79 -8.49
CA LEU A 38 -8.62 0.79 -8.16
C LEU A 38 -8.42 -0.48 -8.99
N MET A 39 -8.23 -0.33 -10.30
CA MET A 39 -7.96 -1.46 -11.20
C MET A 39 -6.68 -2.18 -10.80
N GLY A 40 -5.59 -1.43 -10.54
CA GLY A 40 -4.32 -1.99 -10.09
C GLY A 40 -4.43 -2.77 -8.78
N SER A 41 -5.16 -2.24 -7.80
CA SER A 41 -5.38 -2.93 -6.52
C SER A 41 -6.18 -4.23 -6.67
N ASN A 42 -7.14 -4.26 -7.61
CA ASN A 42 -7.91 -5.46 -7.92
C ASN A 42 -7.11 -6.49 -8.71
N MET A 43 -6.25 -6.04 -9.62
CA MET A 43 -5.33 -6.92 -10.37
C MET A 43 -4.35 -7.63 -9.42
N MET A 44 -3.80 -6.91 -8.43
CA MET A 44 -2.89 -7.51 -7.45
C MET A 44 -3.53 -8.66 -6.65
N ARG A 45 -4.83 -8.59 -6.34
CA ARG A 45 -5.54 -9.68 -5.64
C ARG A 45 -5.69 -10.95 -6.46
N GLN A 46 -5.55 -10.87 -7.78
CA GLN A 46 -5.67 -12.01 -8.69
C GLN A 46 -4.31 -12.66 -9.00
N ALA A 47 -3.22 -12.13 -8.46
CA ALA A 47 -1.89 -12.68 -8.67
C ALA A 47 -1.78 -14.11 -8.11
N VAL A 48 -1.23 -15.02 -8.92
CA VAL A 48 -1.01 -16.41 -8.52
C VAL A 48 0.40 -16.55 -7.92
N PRO A 49 0.55 -17.18 -6.75
CA PRO A 49 1.86 -17.41 -6.15
C PRO A 49 2.76 -18.29 -7.04
N LEU A 50 3.99 -17.85 -7.28
CA LEU A 50 5.00 -18.61 -8.02
C LEU A 50 5.76 -19.59 -7.10
N LEU A 51 6.46 -20.57 -7.70
CA LEU A 51 7.31 -21.51 -6.97
C LEU A 51 8.47 -20.82 -6.22
N ARG A 52 9.02 -19.76 -6.82
CA ARG A 52 10.00 -18.86 -6.21
C ARG A 52 9.57 -17.43 -6.48
N THR A 53 9.34 -16.66 -5.41
CA THR A 53 8.97 -15.25 -5.47
C THR A 53 10.18 -14.38 -5.20
N ASP A 54 10.34 -13.33 -5.99
CA ASP A 54 11.34 -12.27 -5.81
C ASP A 54 10.65 -10.99 -5.34
N SER A 55 11.42 -10.12 -4.68
CA SER A 55 10.94 -8.81 -4.24
C SER A 55 10.79 -7.84 -5.43
N PRO A 56 9.85 -6.89 -5.38
CA PRO A 56 9.73 -5.84 -6.36
C PRO A 56 10.98 -4.97 -6.32
N ILE A 57 11.44 -4.55 -7.50
CA ILE A 57 12.60 -3.67 -7.63
C ILE A 57 12.30 -2.28 -7.05
N VAL A 58 11.04 -1.84 -7.15
CA VAL A 58 10.53 -0.59 -6.58
C VAL A 58 9.35 -0.93 -5.69
N GLY A 59 9.50 -0.70 -4.39
CA GLY A 59 8.48 -0.96 -3.37
C GLY A 59 8.09 0.30 -2.60
N THR A 60 7.08 0.13 -1.76
CA THR A 60 6.44 1.17 -0.92
C THR A 60 6.91 1.10 0.54
N GLY A 61 7.54 0.00 0.95
CA GLY A 61 8.07 -0.23 2.30
C GLY A 61 7.05 -0.82 3.28
N ILE A 62 5.78 -0.95 2.89
CA ILE A 62 4.73 -1.56 3.73
C ILE A 62 4.58 -3.08 3.47
N GLU A 63 5.26 -3.61 2.46
CA GLU A 63 5.17 -5.02 2.05
C GLU A 63 5.58 -6.00 3.17
N PRO A 64 6.66 -5.76 3.95
CA PRO A 64 7.00 -6.65 5.07
C PRO A 64 5.92 -6.66 6.15
N PHE A 65 5.26 -5.52 6.39
CA PHE A 65 4.16 -5.43 7.35
C PHE A 65 2.95 -6.22 6.86
N VAL A 66 2.56 -6.07 5.59
CA VAL A 66 1.45 -6.82 4.98
C VAL A 66 1.74 -8.32 4.96
N ALA A 67 2.97 -8.72 4.60
CA ALA A 67 3.38 -10.12 4.59
C ALA A 67 3.40 -10.75 5.98
N ARG A 68 3.74 -9.98 7.02
CA ARG A 68 3.73 -10.43 8.42
C ARG A 68 2.31 -10.58 8.98
N VAL A 69 1.39 -9.69 8.59
CA VAL A 69 -0.03 -9.76 9.00
C VAL A 69 -0.76 -10.86 8.23
N SER A 70 -0.36 -11.14 6.99
CA SER A 70 -0.81 -12.30 6.24
C SER A 70 -0.20 -13.58 6.82
N GLN A 71 -0.99 -14.64 6.95
CA GLN A 71 -0.55 -15.91 7.56
C GLN A 71 0.50 -16.68 6.72
N ASN A 72 0.99 -16.11 5.61
CA ASN A 72 1.91 -16.72 4.64
C ASN A 72 3.39 -16.27 4.79
N ASN A 73 3.78 -15.81 5.98
CA ASN A 73 5.10 -15.23 6.28
C ASN A 73 6.29 -16.12 5.84
N ASP A 74 6.11 -17.44 5.75
CA ASP A 74 7.19 -18.37 5.44
C ASP A 74 7.61 -18.40 3.95
N LYS A 75 6.76 -17.95 3.01
CA LYS A 75 7.09 -18.01 1.57
C LYS A 75 8.05 -16.93 1.08
N CYS A 76 8.26 -15.88 1.90
CA CYS A 76 8.98 -14.67 1.51
C CYS A 76 10.19 -14.33 2.40
N ARG A 77 10.53 -15.16 3.40
CA ARG A 77 11.67 -14.89 4.31
C ARG A 77 13.00 -14.82 3.54
N GLY A 78 13.63 -13.64 3.56
CA GLY A 78 15.00 -13.42 3.09
C GLY A 78 15.17 -12.66 1.77
N ARG A 79 14.07 -12.20 1.14
CA ARG A 79 14.13 -11.34 -0.07
C ARG A 79 13.43 -9.98 0.08
N TRP A 80 12.69 -9.74 1.16
CA TRP A 80 12.03 -8.47 1.46
C TRP A 80 12.70 -7.74 2.61
#